data_AF-A0A7Y4YDZ6-F1
#
_entry.id   AF-A0A7Y4YDZ6-F1
#
_cell.length_a   1.000
_cell.length_b   1.000
_cell.length_c   1.000
_cell.angle_alpha   90.00
_cell.angle_beta   90.00
_cell.angle_gamma   90.00
#
_symmetry.space_group_name_H-M   'P 1'
#
loop_
_entity.id
_entity.type
_entity.pdbx_description
1 polymer ?
#
loop_
_entity_poly.entity_id
_entity_poly.type
_entity_poly.pdbx_seq_one_letter_code
_entity_poly.pdbx_strand_id
1 'polypeptide(L)'
;MNSSIFFDKATTPTPVALADALGSTYTLWQNICTMVNQKYPAGISEWNFSGVKYGWSFRIKDKKKSHYIFTAQGKIFYGCICFWPQSIG
;
A
#
# COMPACT_ATOMS: atom_id res chain seq x y z
N MET A 1 16.95 -4.43 14.13
CA MET A 1 15.68 -4.59 13.38
C MET A 1 15.07 -3.20 13.24
N ASN A 2 14.79 -2.74 12.03
CA ASN A 2 14.29 -1.38 11.81
C ASN A 2 12.76 -1.36 11.88
N SER A 3 12.21 -0.72 12.91
CA SER A 3 10.78 -0.50 13.09
C SER A 3 10.19 0.29 11.92
N SER A 4 9.01 -0.10 11.41
CA SER A 4 8.24 0.69 10.44
C SER A 4 8.00 2.10 10.96
N ILE A 5 7.93 3.11 10.10
CA ILE A 5 7.51 4.49 10.48
C ILE A 5 6.03 4.56 10.89
N PHE A 6 5.21 3.60 10.46
CA PHE A 6 3.78 3.54 10.78
C PHE A 6 3.48 2.39 11.76
N PHE A 7 3.98 2.52 12.98
CA PHE A 7 3.89 1.47 14.02
C PHE A 7 2.71 1.64 14.97
N ASP A 8 2.14 2.84 15.05
CA ASP A 8 1.01 3.11 15.92
C ASP A 8 -0.29 2.54 15.33
N LYS A 9 -0.81 1.49 15.96
CA LYS A 9 -2.08 0.85 15.59
C LYS A 9 -3.27 1.79 15.79
N ALA A 10 -3.18 2.76 16.69
CA ALA A 10 -4.27 3.71 16.94
C ALA A 10 -4.38 4.78 15.85
N THR A 11 -3.30 4.99 15.08
CA THR A 11 -3.23 6.07 14.10
C THR A 11 -3.04 5.50 12.69
N THR A 12 -4.15 5.35 11.96
CA THR A 12 -4.08 4.98 10.54
C THR A 12 -3.35 6.07 9.75
N PRO A 13 -2.42 5.71 8.83
CA PRO A 13 -1.69 6.71 8.06
C PRO A 13 -2.64 7.56 7.22
N THR A 14 -2.55 8.87 7.39
CA THR A 14 -3.30 9.82 6.56
C THR A 14 -2.56 10.07 5.24
N PRO A 15 -3.24 10.53 4.19
CA PRO A 15 -2.58 10.92 2.95
C PRO A 15 -1.47 11.96 3.16
N VAL A 16 -1.67 12.90 4.09
CA VAL A 16 -0.68 13.93 4.47
C VAL A 16 0.55 13.27 5.10
N ALA A 17 0.37 12.41 6.11
CA ALA A 17 1.49 11.72 6.75
C ALA A 17 2.26 10.83 5.77
N LEU A 18 1.56 10.22 4.82
CA LEU A 18 2.17 9.43 3.76
C LEU A 18 2.96 10.29 2.77
N ALA A 19 2.43 11.45 2.38
CA ALA A 19 3.11 12.41 1.51
C ALA A 19 4.38 12.95 2.17
N ASP A 20 4.30 13.33 3.45
CA ASP A 20 5.46 13.81 4.22
C ASP A 20 6.53 12.72 4.33
N ALA A 21 6.13 11.47 4.53
CA ALA A 21 7.06 10.36 4.67
C ALA A 21 7.72 9.93 3.33
N LEU A 22 6.99 10.04 2.21
CA LEU A 22 7.49 9.69 0.87
C LEU A 22 8.20 10.83 0.15
N GLY A 23 7.93 12.07 0.55
CA GLY A 23 8.45 13.27 -0.09
C GLY A 23 8.20 13.26 -1.59
N SER A 24 9.27 13.44 -2.38
CA SER A 24 9.21 13.50 -3.85
C SER A 24 8.72 12.20 -4.52
N THR A 25 8.76 11.06 -3.81
CA THR A 25 8.29 9.78 -4.36
C THR A 25 6.78 9.56 -4.18
N TYR A 26 6.08 10.47 -3.49
CA TYR A 26 4.64 10.38 -3.29
C TYR A 26 3.87 10.37 -4.62
N THR A 27 4.25 11.23 -5.57
CA THR A 27 3.65 11.27 -6.91
C THR A 27 3.83 9.95 -7.67
N LEU A 28 4.99 9.30 -7.53
CA LEU A 28 5.24 7.99 -8.14
C LEU A 28 4.31 6.92 -7.53
N TRP A 29 4.17 6.92 -6.20
CA TRP A 29 3.25 6.01 -5.51
C TRP A 29 1.80 6.21 -5.95
N GLN A 30 1.35 7.47 -6.11
CA GLN A 30 0.02 7.77 -6.63
C GLN A 30 -0.17 7.23 -8.05
N ASN A 31 0.81 7.41 -8.93
CA ASN A 31 0.76 6.88 -10.29
C ASN A 31 0.65 5.35 -10.31
N ILE A 32 1.39 4.65 -9.44
CA ILE A 32 1.28 3.20 -9.29
C ILE A 32 -0.14 2.80 -8.84
N CYS A 33 -0.70 3.49 -7.84
CA CYS A 33 -2.06 3.22 -7.37
C CYS A 33 -3.09 3.44 -8.49
N THR A 34 -2.96 4.53 -9.25
CA THR A 34 -3.81 4.82 -10.41
C THR A 34 -3.73 3.71 -11.44
N MET A 35 -2.53 3.27 -11.81
CA MET A 35 -2.33 2.17 -12.77
C MET A 35 -2.95 0.85 -12.29
N VAL A 36 -2.78 0.52 -11.00
CA VAL A 36 -3.36 -0.70 -10.42
C VAL A 36 -4.89 -0.62 -10.42
N ASN A 37 -5.48 0.51 -10.02
CA ASN A 37 -6.94 0.69 -10.01
C ASN A 37 -7.52 0.67 -11.44
N GLN A 38 -6.82 1.21 -12.44
CA GLN A 38 -7.23 1.10 -13.84
C GLN A 38 -7.25 -0.34 -14.33
N LYS A 39 -6.26 -1.15 -13.93
CA LYS A 39 -6.19 -2.57 -14.31
C LYS A 39 -7.16 -3.45 -13.53
N TYR A 40 -7.44 -3.09 -12.28
CA TYR A 40 -8.32 -3.82 -11.38
C TYR A 40 -9.40 -2.86 -10.84
N PRO A 41 -10.42 -2.51 -11.65
CA PRO A 41 -11.43 -1.51 -11.27
C PRO A 41 -12.32 -1.94 -10.10
N ALA A 42 -12.41 -3.24 -9.82
CA ALA A 42 -13.07 -3.78 -8.62
C ALA A 42 -12.16 -3.73 -7.36
N GLY A 43 -10.92 -3.27 -7.49
CA GLY A 43 -9.96 -3.18 -6.41
C GLY A 43 -10.36 -2.14 -5.38
N ILE A 44 -10.42 -2.54 -4.11
CA ILE A 44 -10.66 -1.67 -2.97
C ILE A 44 -9.31 -1.34 -2.32
N SER A 45 -9.07 -0.04 -2.15
CA SER A 45 -7.90 0.48 -1.45
C SER A 45 -8.15 0.51 0.06
N GLU A 46 -7.28 -0.12 0.85
CA GLU A 46 -7.42 -0.18 2.31
C GLU A 46 -6.07 -0.14 3.02
N TRP A 47 -6.08 0.37 4.25
CA TRP A 47 -4.96 0.26 5.17
C TRP A 47 -5.14 -0.99 6.04
N ASN A 48 -4.12 -1.84 6.09
CA ASN A 48 -4.08 -3.04 6.91
C ASN A 48 -2.89 -3.02 7.85
N PHE A 49 -3.14 -3.05 9.16
CA PHE A 49 -2.10 -3.18 10.17
C PHE A 49 -1.63 -4.64 10.27
N SER A 50 -0.41 -4.93 9.83
CA SER A 50 0.14 -6.29 9.74
C SER A 50 0.89 -6.73 11.01
N GLY A 51 0.68 -6.03 12.13
CA GLY A 51 1.32 -6.28 13.41
C GLY A 51 2.51 -5.38 13.68
N VAL A 52 2.95 -5.32 14.95
CA VAL A 52 3.97 -4.38 15.46
C VAL A 52 5.30 -4.47 14.72
N LYS A 53 5.64 -5.66 14.20
CA LYS A 53 6.88 -5.89 13.43
C LYS A 53 6.88 -5.21 12.06
N TYR A 54 5.71 -5.05 11.43
CA TYR A 54 5.58 -4.60 10.05
C TYR A 54 4.81 -3.27 9.91
N GLY A 55 4.00 -2.91 10.90
CA GLY A 55 3.20 -1.69 10.91
C GLY A 55 2.04 -1.72 9.93
N TRP A 56 1.62 -0.53 9.50
CA TRP A 56 0.61 -0.34 8.49
C TRP A 56 1.12 -0.66 7.09
N SER A 57 0.27 -1.36 6.33
CA SER A 57 0.46 -1.63 4.91
C SER A 57 -0.74 -1.08 4.14
N PHE A 58 -0.50 -0.40 3.03
CA PHE A 58 -1.55 -0.03 2.10
C PHE A 58 -1.73 -1.15 1.09
N ARG A 59 -2.97 -1.52 0.80
CA ARG A 59 -3.30 -2.64 -0.10
C ARG A 59 -4.40 -2.23 -1.06
N ILE A 60 -4.28 -2.68 -2.30
CA ILE A 60 -5.38 -2.68 -3.25
C ILE A 60 -5.76 -4.14 -3.47
N LYS A 61 -6.98 -4.52 -3.11
CA LYS A 61 -7.45 -5.91 -3.20
C LYS A 61 -8.81 -6.01 -3.88
N ASP A 62 -9.01 -7.08 -4.65
CA ASP A 62 -10.33 -7.50 -5.14
C ASP A 62 -10.72 -8.81 -4.48
N LYS A 63 -11.92 -8.89 -3.90
CA LYS A 63 -12.46 -10.04 -3.16
C LYS A 63 -11.45 -10.63 -2.17
N LYS A 64 -10.69 -11.65 -2.59
CA LYS A 64 -9.69 -12.38 -1.78
C LYS A 64 -8.24 -12.19 -2.23
N LYS A 65 -7.98 -11.39 -3.27
CA LYS A 65 -6.65 -11.24 -3.90
C LYS A 65 -6.15 -9.81 -3.75
N SER A 66 -4.93 -9.67 -3.23
CA SER A 66 -4.22 -8.37 -3.25
C SER A 66 -3.53 -8.20 -4.60
N HIS A 67 -3.75 -7.06 -5.25
CA HIS A 67 -3.09 -6.64 -6.49
C HIS A 67 -1.93 -5.71 -6.24
N TYR A 68 -1.97 -4.98 -5.14
CA TYR A 68 -0.89 -4.11 -4.70
C TYR A 68 -0.74 -4.19 -3.18
N ILE A 69 0.49 -4.23 -2.71
CA ILE A 69 0.85 -4.14 -1.31
C ILE A 69 2.00 -3.16 -1.19
N PHE A 70 1.83 -2.17 -0.32
CA PHE A 70 2.80 -1.15 -0.03
C PHE A 70 3.08 -1.11 1.47
N THR A 71 4.35 -1.24 1.86
CA THR A 71 4.76 -1.34 3.27
C THR A 71 5.98 -0.48 3.53
N ALA A 72 6.13 0.04 4.74
CA ALA A 72 7.33 0.73 5.19
C ALA A 72 8.11 -0.13 6.20
N GLN A 73 9.43 -0.23 6.06
CA GLN A 73 10.33 -0.82 7.05
C GLN A 73 11.47 0.16 7.33
N GLY A 74 11.53 0.72 8.54
CA GLY A 74 12.40 1.87 8.81
C GLY A 74 12.06 3.04 7.88
N LYS A 75 13.08 3.55 7.17
CA LYS A 75 12.94 4.65 6.20
C LYS A 75 12.78 4.18 4.75
N ILE A 76 12.62 2.88 4.53
CA ILE A 76 12.53 2.28 3.20
C ILE A 76 11.08 1.84 2.96
N PHE A 77 10.58 2.15 1.77
CA PHE A 77 9.26 1.73 1.31
C PHE A 77 9.38 0.63 0.27
N TYR A 78 8.54 -0.39 0.39
CA TYR A 78 8.45 -1.51 -0.54
C TYR A 78 7.06 -1.53 -1.16
N GLY A 79 7.02 -1.63 -2.49
CA GLY A 79 5.79 -1.86 -3.26
C GLY A 79 5.88 -3.19 -4.00
N CYS A 80 4.88 -4.04 -3.84
CA CYS A 80 4.72 -5.28 -4.59
C CYS A 80 3.43 -5.21 -5.42
N ILE A 81 3.54 -5.47 -6.72
CA ILE A 81 2.39 -5.56 -7.63
C ILE A 81 2.22 -7.03 -8.01
N CYS A 82 1.03 -7.58 -7.77
CA CYS A 82 0.69 -8.95 -8.12
C CYS A 82 -0.25 -8.94 -9.34
N PHE A 83 0.22 -9.52 -10.45
CA PHE A 83 -0.60 -9.69 -11.63
C PHE A 83 -1.32 -11.03 -11.59
N TRP A 84 -2.63 -10.98 -11.32
CA TRP A 84 -3.48 -12.16 -11.42
C TRP A 84 -4.14 -12.16 -12.81
N PRO A 85 -4.16 -13.31 -13.52
CA PRO A 85 -4.93 -13.41 -14.74
C PRO A 85 -6.40 -13.15 -14.41
N GLN A 86 -6.98 -12.14 -15.06
CA GLN A 86 -8.42 -11.93 -15.07
C GLN A 86 -8.97 -12.89 -16.11
N SER A 87 -9.92 -13.73 -15.71
CA SER A 87 -10.71 -14.51 -16.66
C SER A 87 -11.44 -13.50 -17.55
N ILE A 88 -11.04 -13.44 -18.81
CA ILE A 88 -11.81 -12.79 -19.87
C ILE A 88 -13.04 -13.68 -20.03
N GLY A 89 -14.14 -13.30 -19.38
CA GLY A 89 -15.45 -13.91 -19.57
C GLY A 89 -16.12 -13.33 -20.80
#